data_AF-A0A368JE66-F1
#
_entry.id   AF-A0A368JE66-F1
#
_cell.length_a   1.000
_cell.length_b   1.000
_cell.length_c   1.000
_cell.angle_alpha   90.00
_cell.angle_beta   90.00
_cell.angle_gamma   90.00
#
_symmetry.space_group_name_H-M   'P 1'
#
loop_
_entity.id
_entity.type
_entity.pdbx_description
1 polymer ?
#
loop_
_entity_poly.entity_id
_entity_poly.type
_entity_poly.pdbx_seq_one_letter_code
_entity_poly.pdbx_strand_id
1 'polypeptide(L)' 'MSFFPVKQSLNAFAKLKENIKLNGVQESIKFVEIFVVDGHHRLRAAKELGIQNVPVQQVKLPYAGYKTVEDLIYSPY' A
#
# COMPACT_ATOMS: atom_id res chain seq x y z
N MET A 1 -18.31 11.52 35.68
CA MET A 1 -17.58 10.62 34.76
C MET A 1 -18.52 10.23 33.63
N SER A 2 -18.44 10.90 32.47
CA SER A 2 -19.18 10.48 31.27
C SER A 2 -18.26 9.68 30.37
N PHE A 3 -18.60 8.41 30.21
CA PHE A 3 -18.01 7.49 29.24
C PHE A 3 -18.48 7.92 27.85
N PHE A 4 -17.57 8.46 27.03
CA PHE A 4 -17.82 8.62 25.60
C PHE A 4 -17.26 7.37 24.90
N PRO A 5 -18.09 6.51 24.29
CA PRO A 5 -17.58 5.44 23.44
C PRO A 5 -16.89 6.10 22.25
N VAL A 6 -15.57 5.96 22.13
CA VAL A 6 -14.84 6.37 20.94
C VAL A 6 -15.34 5.48 19.80
N LYS A 7 -16.15 6.07 18.93
CA LYS A 7 -16.73 5.44 17.74
C LYS A 7 -15.60 4.85 16.88
N GLN A 8 -15.76 3.58 16.51
CA GLN A 8 -14.86 2.80 15.66
C GLN A 8 -14.49 3.48 14.32
N SER A 9 -13.29 3.13 13.82
CA SER A 9 -12.80 3.24 12.44
C SER A 9 -12.86 4.60 11.72
N LEU A 10 -11.96 5.52 12.08
CA LEU A 10 -11.42 6.43 11.05
C LEU A 10 -10.63 5.55 10.06
N ASN A 11 -11.09 5.49 8.80
CA ASN A 11 -10.61 4.66 7.69
C ASN A 11 -9.10 4.32 7.80
N ALA A 12 -8.74 3.03 7.80
CA ALA A 12 -7.33 2.60 7.85
C ALA A 12 -6.48 3.28 6.77
N PHE A 13 -7.08 3.52 5.59
CA PHE A 13 -6.46 4.29 4.51
C PHE A 13 -6.23 5.77 4.87
N ALA A 14 -7.18 6.42 5.55
CA ALA A 14 -7.01 7.82 5.96
C ALA A 14 -5.86 7.95 6.97
N LYS A 15 -5.79 7.04 7.95
CA LYS A 15 -4.67 6.97 8.91
C LYS A 15 -3.33 6.72 8.23
N LEU A 16 -3.30 5.81 7.25
CA LEU A 16 -2.11 5.54 6.44
C LEU A 16 -1.68 6.80 5.68
N LYS A 17 -2.61 7.49 5.04
CA LYS A 17 -2.35 8.72 4.28
C LYS A 17 -1.82 9.84 5.18
N GLU A 18 -2.40 10.03 6.36
CA GLU A 18 -1.90 10.98 7.36
C GLU A 18 -0.49 10.62 7.82
N ASN A 19 -0.22 9.34 8.09
CA ASN A 19 1.12 8.88 8.46
C ASN A 19 2.14 9.14 7.34
N ILE A 20 1.79 8.82 6.08
CA ILE A 20 2.65 9.06 4.91
C ILE A 20 2.89 10.55 4.70
N LYS A 21 1.90 11.41 4.95
CA LYS A 21 2.06 12.86 4.86
C LYS A 21 3.11 13.39 5.85
N LEU A 22 3.16 12.82 7.06
CA LEU A 22 4.08 13.26 8.12
C LEU A 22 5.47 12.63 8.02
N ASN A 23 5.53 11.34 7.68
CA ASN A 23 6.75 10.54 7.79
C ASN A 23 7.30 10.04 6.44
N GLY A 24 6.60 10.32 5.33
CA GLY A 24 6.87 9.69 4.05
C GLY A 24 6.42 8.23 4.02
N VAL A 25 6.65 7.58 2.87
CA VAL A 25 6.40 6.15 2.72
C VAL A 25 7.55 5.37 3.34
N GLN A 26 7.31 4.71 4.46
CA GLN A 26 8.35 4.00 5.22
C GLN A 26 8.64 2.59 4.67
N GLU A 27 7.59 1.88 4.24
CA GLU A 27 7.72 0.54 3.66
C GLU A 27 7.69 0.60 2.13
N SER A 28 8.56 -0.16 1.49
CA SER A 28 8.67 -0.18 0.04
C SER A 28 7.40 -0.71 -0.65
N ILE A 29 7.12 -0.20 -1.84
CA ILE A 29 6.19 -0.80 -2.79
C ILE A 29 6.93 -1.93 -3.48
N LYS A 30 6.38 -3.14 -3.42
CA LYS A 30 7.02 -4.30 -4.05
C LYS A 30 6.39 -4.57 -5.40
N PHE A 31 7.23 -4.87 -6.38
CA PHE A 31 6.79 -5.12 -7.74
C PHE A 31 7.52 -6.32 -8.36
N VAL A 32 6.83 -7.00 -9.25
CA VAL A 32 7.40 -8.01 -10.15
C VAL A 32 7.24 -7.46 -11.56
N GLU A 33 8.35 -7.27 -12.27
CA GLU A 33 8.36 -6.63 -13.61
C GLU A 33 7.68 -5.26 -13.60
N ILE A 34 6.44 -5.15 -14.10
CA ILE A 34 5.63 -3.93 -14.12
C ILE A 34 4.43 -3.97 -13.17
N PHE A 35 4.23 -5.08 -12.46
CA PHE A 35 3.07 -5.32 -11.60
C PHE A 35 3.39 -5.01 -10.14
N VAL A 36 2.56 -4.19 -9.50
CA VAL A 36 2.61 -3.97 -8.05
C VAL A 36 2.02 -5.20 -7.36
N VAL A 37 2.78 -5.82 -6.46
CA VAL A 37 2.34 -7.03 -5.72
C VAL A 37 2.16 -6.78 -4.23
N ASP A 38 2.65 -5.64 -3.72
CA ASP A 38 2.43 -5.19 -2.36
C ASP A 38 2.55 -3.66 -2.27
N GLY A 39 1.79 -3.05 -1.34
CA GLY A 39 1.83 -1.62 -1.11
C GLY A 39 0.85 -0.79 -1.96
N HIS A 40 -0.21 -1.38 -2.51
CA HIS A 40 -1.23 -0.69 -3.31
C HIS A 40 -1.79 0.58 -2.62
N HIS A 41 -2.16 0.48 -1.34
CA HIS A 41 -2.63 1.64 -0.58
C HIS A 41 -1.53 2.69 -0.35
N ARG A 42 -0.27 2.27 -0.19
CA ARG A 42 0.87 3.20 -0.07
C ARG A 42 1.08 3.95 -1.38
N LEU A 43 1.05 3.25 -2.50
CA LEU A 43 1.15 3.85 -3.84
C LEU A 43 0.02 4.85 -4.09
N ARG A 44 -1.22 4.46 -3.79
CA ARG A 44 -2.38 5.34 -3.92
C ARG A 44 -2.24 6.59 -3.03
N ALA A 45 -1.89 6.42 -1.76
CA ALA A 45 -1.73 7.54 -0.84
C ALA A 45 -0.60 8.49 -1.28
N ALA A 46 0.55 7.98 -1.71
CA ALA A 46 1.64 8.77 -2.25
C ALA A 46 1.20 9.58 -3.48
N LYS A 47 0.46 8.96 -4.41
CA LYS A 47 -0.12 9.64 -5.57
C LYS A 47 -1.07 10.77 -5.18
N GLU A 48 -1.99 10.51 -4.25
CA GLU A 48 -2.93 11.53 -3.76
C GLU A 48 -2.24 12.68 -2.99
N LEU A 49 -1.04 12.46 -2.47
CA LEU A 49 -0.23 13.45 -1.75
C LEU A 49 0.80 14.15 -2.65
N GLY A 50 0.91 13.78 -3.92
CA GLY A 50 1.91 14.35 -4.84
C GLY A 50 3.36 13.93 -4.53
N ILE A 51 3.56 12.85 -3.79
CA ILE A 51 4.89 12.32 -3.46
C ILE A 51 5.44 11.57 -4.66
N GLN A 52 6.54 12.06 -5.23
CA GLN A 52 7.18 11.45 -6.40
C GLN A 52 8.20 10.36 -6.04
N ASN A 53 8.94 10.55 -4.94
CA ASN A 53 9.96 9.61 -4.50
C ASN A 53 9.37 8.64 -3.47
N VAL A 54 9.01 7.44 -3.94
CA VAL A 54 8.51 6.35 -3.11
C VAL A 54 9.53 5.21 -3.13
N PRO A 55 9.91 4.62 -1.97
CA PRO A 55 10.78 3.46 -1.97
C PRO A 55 10.11 2.30 -2.70
N VAL A 56 10.84 1.68 -3.62
CA VAL A 56 10.38 0.53 -4.39
C VAL A 56 11.35 -0.63 -4.23
N GLN A 57 10.83 -1.85 -4.31
CA GLN A 57 11.64 -3.07 -4.24
C GLN A 57 11.15 -4.07 -5.30
N GLN A 58 12.04 -4.45 -6.21
CA GLN A 58 11.77 -5.56 -7.11
C GLN A 58 11.84 -6.88 -6.34
N VAL A 59 10.84 -7.74 -6.52
CA VAL A 59 10.81 -9.10 -5.98
C VAL A 59 10.69 -10.13 -7.10
N LYS A 60 10.97 -11.40 -6.78
CA LYS A 60 10.83 -12.53 -7.71
C LYS A 60 9.64 -13.39 -7.29
N LEU A 61 9.05 -14.06 -8.26
CA LEU A 61 8.05 -15.09 -8.01
C LEU A 61 8.73 -16.37 -7.44
N PRO A 62 8.04 -17.14 -6.59
CA PRO A 62 6.71 -16.88 -6.05
C PRO A 62 6.71 -15.79 -4.96
N TYR A 63 5.66 -14.97 -4.91
CA TYR A 63 5.50 -13.92 -3.91
C TYR A 63 4.04 -13.70 -3.50
N ALA A 64 3.76 -13.66 -2.19
CA ALA A 64 2.45 -13.32 -1.62
C ALA A 64 1.22 -14.06 -2.22
N GLY A 65 1.42 -15.26 -2.77
CA GLY A 65 0.38 -16.07 -3.40
C GLY A 65 0.47 -16.15 -4.93
N TYR A 66 1.18 -15.21 -5.57
CA TYR A 66 1.50 -15.28 -6.99
C TYR A 66 2.63 -16.29 -7.21
N LYS A 67 2.42 -17.29 -8.06
CA LYS A 67 3.39 -18.33 -8.40
C LYS A 67 4.06 -18.06 -9.73
N THR A 68 3.30 -17.58 -10.71
CA THR A 68 3.78 -17.29 -12.06
C THR A 68 3.37 -15.90 -12.52
N VAL A 69 3.89 -15.47 -13.67
CA VAL A 69 3.56 -14.16 -14.25
C VAL A 69 2.09 -14.12 -14.69
N GLU A 70 1.54 -15.25 -15.11
CA GLU A 70 0.12 -15.37 -15.48
C GLU A 70 -0.80 -15.04 -14.31
N ASP A 71 -0.42 -15.38 -13.07
CA ASP A 71 -1.19 -15.03 -11.88
C ASP A 71 -1.29 -13.51 -11.67
N LEU A 72 -0.34 -12.73 -12.20
CA LEU A 72 -0.33 -11.26 -12.13
C LEU A 72 -1.23 -10.63 -13.20
N ILE A 73 -1.29 -11.25 -14.38
CA ILE A 73 -2.09 -10.76 -15.53
C ILE A 73 -3.58 -11.00 -15.30
N TYR A 74 -3.94 -12.15 -14.72
CA TYR A 74 -5.32 -12.57 -14.51
C TYR A 74 -5.84 -12.32 -13.10
N SER A 75 -5.09 -11.62 -12.25
CA SER A 75 -5.55 -11.27 -10.91
C SER A 75 -6.74 -10.31 -11.02
N PRO A 76 -7.95 -10.66 -10.52
CA PRO A 76 -9.16 -9.85 -10.67
C PRO A 76 -9.21 -8.62 -9.74
N TYR A 77 -8.05 -8.16 -9.25
CA TYR A 77 -7.95 -7.05 -8.29
C TYR A 77 -7.50 -5.75 -8.95
#